data_AF-K0KN36-F1
#
_entry.id   AF-K0KN36-F1
#
_cell.length_a   1.000
_cell.length_b   1.000
_cell.length_c   1.000
_cell.angle_alpha   90.00
_cell.angle_beta   90.00
_cell.angle_gamma   90.00
#
_symmetry.space_group_name_H-M   'P 1'
#
loop_
_entity.id
_entity.type
_entity.pdbx_description
1 polymer ?
#
loop_
_entity_poly.entity_id
_entity_poly.type
_entity_poly.pdbx_seq_one_letter_code
_entity_poly.pdbx_strand_id
1 'polypeptide(L)' 'MLNTDTLTLVYLLIGTLIAGGNVFKIILGLLVAIVGFAYIGLEFIPSISPPDNFRTEGTFLNDEDEEDVI' A
#
# COMPACT_ATOMS: atom_id res chain seq x y z
N MET A 1 -3.79 14.42 -4.92
CA MET A 1 -3.20 13.09 -4.64
C MET A 1 -4.35 12.09 -4.66
N LEU A 2 -4.27 11.04 -5.48
CA LEU A 2 -5.14 9.88 -5.28
C LEU A 2 -4.58 9.11 -4.09
N ASN A 3 -5.31 9.11 -2.98
CA ASN A 3 -4.99 8.30 -1.82
C ASN A 3 -5.28 6.82 -2.11
N THR A 4 -4.58 5.93 -1.43
CA THR A 4 -4.78 4.48 -1.54
C THR A 4 -6.26 4.12 -1.37
N ASP A 5 -6.94 4.75 -0.42
CA ASP A 5 -8.36 4.57 -0.09
C ASP A 5 -9.29 4.90 -1.28
N THR A 6 -8.92 5.92 -2.07
CA THR A 6 -9.67 6.31 -3.27
C THR A 6 -9.48 5.33 -4.42
N LEU A 7 -8.34 4.65 -4.49
CA LEU A 7 -8.08 3.61 -5.48
C LEU A 7 -8.90 2.35 -5.16
N THR A 8 -9.02 1.97 -3.88
CA THR A 8 -9.76 0.79 -3.42
C THR A 8 -11.23 0.85 -3.83
N LEU A 9 -11.87 2.01 -3.66
CA LEU A 9 -13.26 2.24 -4.06
C LEU A 9 -13.46 2.16 -5.57
N VAL A 10 -12.50 2.63 -6.37
CA VAL A 10 -12.56 2.58 -7.84
C VAL A 10 -12.47 1.13 -8.33
N TYR A 11 -11.59 0.30 -7.78
CA TYR A 11 -11.51 -1.12 -8.14
C TYR A 11 -12.80 -1.88 -7.79
N LEU A 12 -13.38 -1.65 -6.61
CA LEU A 12 -14.66 -2.27 -6.20
C LEU A 12 -15.82 -1.84 -7.12
N LEU A 13 -15.87 -0.56 -7.48
CA LEU A 13 -16.87 0.01 -8.39
C LEU A 13 -16.76 -0.60 -9.80
N ILE A 14 -15.55 -0.70 -10.34
CA ILE A 14 -15.32 -1.27 -11.68
C ILE A 14 -15.68 -2.76 -11.70
N GLY A 15 -15.32 -3.51 -10.65
CA GLY A 15 -15.66 -4.94 -10.52
C GLY A 15 -17.18 -5.20 -10.52
N THR A 16 -17.95 -4.37 -9.81
CA THR A 16 -19.42 -4.49 -9.77
C THR A 16 -20.09 -3.97 -11.05
N LEU A 17 -19.55 -2.94 -11.69
CA LEU A 17 -20.09 -2.38 -12.95
C LEU A 17 -19.94 -3.33 -14.15
N ILE A 18 -18.87 -4.12 -14.19
CA ILE A 18 -18.59 -5.05 -15.30
C ILE A 18 -19.42 -6.34 -15.18
N ALA A 19 -19.91 -6.69 -13.99
CA ALA A 19 -20.57 -7.96 -13.66
C ALA A 19 -22.01 -8.13 -14.23
N GLY A 20 -22.24 -7.73 -15.49
CA GLY A 20 -23.52 -7.84 -16.18
C GLY A 20 -23.42 -8.52 -17.56
N GLY A 21 -24.33 -9.46 -17.81
CA GLY A 21 -24.71 -9.93 -19.14
C GLY A 21 -24.01 -11.18 -19.68
N ASN A 22 -22.81 -11.54 -19.25
CA ASN A 22 -22.13 -12.76 -19.74
C ASN A 22 -21.30 -13.43 -18.63
N VAL A 23 -21.24 -14.76 -18.61
CA VAL A 23 -20.59 -15.55 -17.52
C VAL A 23 -19.13 -15.15 -17.31
N PHE A 24 -18.40 -14.88 -18.39
CA PHE A 24 -17.02 -14.40 -18.33
C PHE A 24 -16.87 -13.06 -17.59
N LYS A 25 -17.83 -12.15 -17.75
CA LYS A 25 -17.81 -10.85 -17.09
C LYS A 25 -18.06 -10.95 -15.59
N ILE A 26 -18.87 -11.92 -15.17
CA ILE A 26 -19.12 -12.22 -13.76
C ILE A 26 -17.82 -12.73 -13.11
N ILE A 27 -17.10 -13.64 -13.78
CA ILE A 27 -15.82 -14.16 -13.29
C ILE A 27 -14.77 -13.05 -13.16
N LEU A 28 -14.66 -12.19 -14.18
CA LEU A 28 -13.76 -11.03 -14.16
C LEU A 28 -14.14 -10.02 -13.06
N GLY A 29 -15.44 -9.71 -12.90
CA GLY A 29 -15.92 -8.82 -11.84
C GLY A 29 -15.64 -9.36 -10.44
N LEU A 30 -15.78 -10.68 -10.25
CA LEU A 30 -15.49 -11.35 -8.98
C LEU A 30 -14.00 -11.34 -8.64
N LEU A 31 -13.11 -11.51 -9.63
CA LEU A 31 -11.66 -11.40 -9.43
C LEU A 31 -11.27 -10.01 -8.96
N VAL A 32 -11.78 -8.97 -9.62
CA VAL A 32 -11.51 -7.58 -9.25
C VAL A 32 -12.08 -7.24 -7.87
N ALA A 33 -13.28 -7.74 -7.55
CA ALA A 33 -13.87 -7.58 -6.22
C ALA A 33 -13.02 -8.23 -5.12
N ILE A 34 -12.50 -9.45 -5.34
CA ILE A 34 -11.61 -10.13 -4.38
C ILE A 34 -10.34 -9.30 -4.12
N VAL A 35 -9.72 -8.76 -5.18
CA VAL A 35 -8.53 -7.91 -5.05
C VAL A 35 -8.86 -6.65 -4.26
N GLY A 36 -10.00 -6.00 -4.54
CA GLY A 36 -10.47 -4.86 -3.76
C GLY A 36 -10.65 -5.18 -2.28
N PHE A 37 -11.28 -6.31 -1.95
CA PHE A 37 -11.42 -6.79 -0.57
C PHE A 37 -10.08 -7.08 0.11
N ALA A 38 -9.11 -7.64 -0.61
CA ALA A 38 -7.78 -7.88 -0.08
C ALA A 38 -7.07 -6.57 0.30
N TYR A 39 -7.15 -5.55 -0.55
CA TYR A 39 -6.59 -4.23 -0.25
C TYR A 39 -7.29 -3.55 0.94
N ILE A 40 -8.62 -3.65 1.04
CA ILE A 40 -9.37 -3.19 2.22
C ILE A 40 -8.84 -3.88 3.49
N GLY A 41 -8.60 -5.20 3.43
CA GLY A 41 -8.05 -5.94 4.57
C GLY A 41 -6.65 -5.49 4.98
N LEU A 42 -5.78 -5.18 4.02
CA LEU A 42 -4.41 -4.69 4.27
C LEU A 42 -4.39 -3.31 4.94
N GLU A 43 -5.41 -2.49 4.71
CA GLU A 43 -5.53 -1.16 5.32
C GLU A 43 -5.71 -1.22 6.84
N PHE A 44 -6.29 -2.31 7.35
CA PHE A 44 -6.45 -2.53 8.79
C PHE A 44 -5.21 -3.09 9.47
N ILE A 45 -4.14 -3.39 8.72
CA ILE A 45 -2.87 -3.80 9.32
C ILE A 45 -2.17 -2.54 9.83
N PRO A 46 -2.01 -2.37 11.15
CA PRO A 46 -1.36 -1.19 11.70
C PRO A 46 0.07 -1.10 11.19
N SER A 47 0.53 0.11 10.85
CA SER A 47 1.92 0.34 10.48
C SER A 47 2.82 -0.08 11.64
N ILE A 48 3.77 -0.98 11.39
CA ILE A 48 4.82 -1.26 12.37
C ILE A 48 5.74 -0.03 12.47
N SER A 49 6.19 0.28 13.69
CA SER A 49 7.24 1.28 13.86
C SER A 49 8.47 0.86 13.04
N PRO A 50 9.15 1.79 12.36
CA PRO A 50 10.36 1.47 11.60
C PRO A 50 11.41 0.78 12.49
N PRO A 51 12.13 -0.26 11.98
CA PRO A 51 13.17 -0.90 12.76
C PRO A 51 14.36 0.05 12.98
N ASP A 52 15.17 -0.24 13.99
CA ASP A 52 16.15 0.73 14.52
C ASP A 52 17.16 1.26 13.49
N ASN A 53 17.54 0.44 12.50
CA ASN A 53 18.41 0.85 11.38
C ASN A 53 17.82 1.93 10.45
N PHE A 54 16.52 2.27 10.57
CA PHE A 54 15.85 3.35 9.83
C PHE A 54 15.51 4.56 10.70
N ARG A 55 15.93 4.56 11.97
CA ARG A 55 15.68 5.66 12.90
C ARG A 55 16.95 6.55 12.96
N THR A 56 16.80 7.85 12.68
CA THR A 56 17.88 8.85 12.72
C THR A 56 18.51 9.02 14.11
N GLU A 57 17.83 8.58 15.16
CA GLU A 57 18.27 8.64 16.56
C GLU A 57 19.51 7.82 16.91
N GLY A 58 20.10 7.08 15.96
CA GLY A 58 21.36 6.35 16.12
C GLY A 58 22.56 6.93 15.37
N THR A 59 22.40 8.00 14.58
CA THR A 59 23.53 8.66 13.90
C THR A 59 24.20 9.66 14.85
N PHE A 60 24.91 9.14 15.86
CA PHE A 60 25.78 9.96 16.72
C PHE A 60 27.22 10.09 16.17
N LEU A 61 27.50 9.53 14.99
CA LEU A 61 28.83 9.57 14.37
C LEU A 61 28.69 10.09 12.94
N ASN A 62 28.52 11.41 12.79
CA ASN A 62 28.85 12.10 11.54
C ASN A 62 29.07 13.62 11.72
N ASP A 63 29.34 14.08 12.94
CA ASP A 63 29.81 15.47 13.18
C ASP A 63 31.28 15.51 13.68
N GLU A 64 31.97 14.36 13.86
CA GLU A 64 33.33 14.32 14.43
C GLU A 64 34.41 13.66 13.54
N ASP A 65 34.08 13.18 12.33
CA ASP A 65 35.05 12.47 11.47
C ASP A 65 35.43 13.19 10.15
N GLU A 66 34.93 14.42 9.89
CA GLU A 66 35.35 15.21 8.70
C GLU A 66 36.41 16.29 8.99
N GLU A 67 36.81 16.51 10.25
CA GLU A 67 37.99 17.30 10.59
C GLU A 67 39.05 16.38 11.23
N ASP A 68 40.19 16.24 10.56
CA ASP A 68 41.43 15.59 11.03
C ASP A 68 41.72 14.14 10.62
N VAL A 69 41.87 13.87 9.30
CA VAL A 69 42.88 12.89 8.82
C VAL A 69 43.63 13.45 7.59
N ILE A 70 44.77 14.10 7.88
CA ILE A 70 45.94 14.51 7.05
C ILE A 70 45.75 15.19 5.69
#